data_AF-A0A0P7HAG4-F1
#
_entry.id   AF-A0A0P7HAG4-F1
#
_cell.length_a   1.000
_cell.length_b   1.000
_cell.length_c   1.000
_cell.angle_alpha   90.00
_cell.angle_beta   90.00
_cell.angle_gamma   90.00
#
_symmetry.space_group_name_H-M   'P 1'
#
loop_
_entity.id
_entity.type
_entity.pdbx_description
1 polymer ?
#
loop_
_entity_poly.entity_id
_entity_poly.type
_entity_poly.pdbx_seq_one_letter_code
_entity_poly.pdbx_strand_id
1 'polypeptide(L)'
;MVEAGLAFEAMNAIGLVAFAAVGALKGSDADLDLFGVAVLGFLTALGGGTIRDLLVGRVPTSLQSNTEVLIAAAGITLAVVLATRVRGDLMESPAVLLPDAIGLAAFAATGAAVGVETGLSPFGVVVTATLTGVGGGSLSDLLLARVPAVLREDFYATPAVVGGAVVPPAVALGLPLGATTLLAAGVVLALRLGALRYGWRLPTV
;
A
#
# COMPACT_ATOMS: atom_id res chain seq x y z
N MET A 1 14.90 2.30 19.96
CA MET A 1 13.59 1.61 19.95
C MET A 1 12.38 2.57 19.83
N VAL A 2 12.55 3.90 19.81
CA VAL A 2 11.43 4.88 19.82
C VAL A 2 11.34 5.76 18.55
N GLU A 3 12.42 5.93 17.78
CA GLU A 3 12.44 6.91 16.66
C GLU A 3 11.69 6.51 15.37
N ALA A 4 11.41 5.22 15.16
CA ALA A 4 10.57 4.79 14.03
C ALA A 4 9.07 4.85 14.37
N GLY A 5 8.70 4.76 15.65
CA GLY A 5 7.35 4.41 16.11
C GLY A 5 6.26 5.27 15.48
N LEU A 6 6.31 6.58 15.69
CA LEU A 6 5.21 7.45 15.28
C LEU A 6 5.06 7.56 13.74
N ALA A 7 6.17 7.72 13.01
CA ALA A 7 6.13 7.83 11.56
C ALA A 7 5.68 6.50 10.92
N PHE A 8 6.19 5.39 11.44
CA PHE A 8 5.80 4.06 11.00
C PHE A 8 4.32 3.77 11.30
N GLU A 9 3.87 4.00 12.53
CA GLU A 9 2.48 3.78 12.96
C GLU A 9 1.51 4.64 12.16
N ALA A 10 1.84 5.92 11.95
CA ALA A 10 1.02 6.83 11.15
C ALA A 10 0.90 6.35 9.70
N MET A 11 2.03 6.00 9.05
CA MET A 11 2.00 5.47 7.69
C MET A 11 1.26 4.13 7.62
N ASN A 12 1.47 3.23 8.58
CA ASN A 12 0.77 1.95 8.62
C ASN A 12 -0.74 2.15 8.73
N ALA A 13 -1.21 3.02 9.63
CA ALA A 13 -2.61 3.36 9.78
C ALA A 13 -3.20 3.98 8.50
N ILE A 14 -2.49 4.93 7.87
CA ILE A 14 -2.90 5.55 6.61
C ILE A 14 -3.03 4.50 5.51
N GLY A 15 -2.04 3.62 5.37
CA GLY A 15 -2.06 2.56 4.36
C GLY A 15 -3.20 1.57 4.57
N LEU A 16 -3.48 1.19 5.82
CA LEU A 16 -4.59 0.30 6.17
C LEU A 16 -5.94 0.92 5.79
N VAL A 17 -6.20 2.18 6.15
CA VAL A 17 -7.46 2.87 5.78
C VAL A 17 -7.57 3.00 4.27
N ALA A 18 -6.49 3.43 3.60
CA ALA A 18 -6.46 3.69 2.17
C ALA A 18 -6.72 2.41 1.35
N PHE A 19 -5.99 1.33 1.63
CA PHE A 19 -6.17 0.08 0.89
C PHE A 19 -7.42 -0.69 1.28
N ALA A 20 -7.89 -0.57 2.54
CA ALA A 20 -9.22 -1.04 2.92
C ALA A 20 -10.30 -0.39 2.05
N ALA A 21 -10.20 0.93 1.87
CA ALA A 21 -11.13 1.66 1.04
C ALA A 21 -11.05 1.25 -0.45
N VAL A 22 -9.84 1.11 -1.00
CA VAL A 22 -9.63 0.63 -2.37
C VAL A 22 -10.24 -0.76 -2.57
N GLY A 23 -9.94 -1.71 -1.68
CA GLY A 23 -10.47 -3.08 -1.77
C GLY A 23 -11.99 -3.12 -1.66
N ALA A 24 -12.57 -2.36 -0.74
CA ALA A 24 -14.02 -2.29 -0.59
C ALA A 24 -14.71 -1.64 -1.80
N LEU A 25 -14.13 -0.58 -2.38
CA LEU A 25 -14.63 0.05 -3.60
C LEU A 25 -14.53 -0.88 -4.81
N LYS A 26 -13.41 -1.61 -4.96
CA LYS A 26 -13.26 -2.66 -5.98
C LYS A 26 -14.31 -3.77 -5.83
N GLY A 27 -14.59 -4.18 -4.60
CA GLY A 27 -15.63 -5.19 -4.33
C GLY A 27 -17.03 -4.68 -4.64
N SER A 28 -17.29 -3.40 -4.34
CA SER A 28 -18.57 -2.75 -4.63
C SER A 28 -18.81 -2.61 -6.13
N ASP A 29 -17.75 -2.26 -6.89
CA ASP A 29 -17.75 -2.19 -8.36
C ASP A 29 -17.95 -3.56 -9.01
N ALA A 30 -17.52 -4.63 -8.34
CA ALA A 30 -17.69 -6.01 -8.80
C ALA A 30 -19.03 -6.65 -8.34
N ASP A 31 -20.00 -5.84 -7.92
CA ASP A 31 -21.33 -6.27 -7.46
C ASP A 31 -21.30 -7.36 -6.36
N LEU A 32 -20.26 -7.36 -5.51
CA LEU A 32 -20.19 -8.26 -4.38
C LEU A 32 -21.19 -7.86 -3.28
N ASP A 33 -21.64 -8.86 -2.50
CA ASP A 33 -22.41 -8.56 -1.29
C ASP A 33 -21.54 -7.88 -0.22
N LEU A 34 -22.19 -7.36 0.84
CA LEU A 34 -21.49 -6.62 1.89
C LEU A 34 -20.38 -7.45 2.56
N PHE A 35 -20.57 -8.77 2.66
CA PHE A 35 -19.57 -9.67 3.22
C PHE A 35 -18.35 -9.77 2.29
N GLY A 36 -18.58 -9.98 0.99
CA GLY A 36 -17.53 -10.01 -0.03
C GLY A 36 -16.76 -8.69 -0.12
N VAL A 37 -17.46 -7.55 -0.05
CA VAL A 37 -16.85 -6.20 0.02
C VAL A 37 -15.93 -6.07 1.23
N ALA A 38 -16.38 -6.51 2.41
CA ALA A 38 -15.59 -6.44 3.62
C ALA A 38 -14.37 -7.37 3.54
N VAL A 39 -14.54 -8.61 3.10
CA VAL A 39 -13.45 -9.57 2.93
C VAL A 39 -12.39 -9.03 1.97
N LEU A 40 -12.81 -8.51 0.81
CA LEU A 40 -11.88 -7.95 -0.16
C LEU A 40 -11.14 -6.74 0.41
N GLY A 41 -11.84 -5.82 1.09
CA GLY A 41 -11.23 -4.70 1.79
C GLY A 41 -10.18 -5.10 2.83
N PHE A 42 -10.48 -6.10 3.67
CA PHE A 42 -9.51 -6.61 4.65
C PHE A 42 -8.29 -7.24 3.98
N LEU A 43 -8.49 -8.04 2.93
CA LEU A 43 -7.40 -8.67 2.21
C LEU A 43 -6.50 -7.65 1.51
N THR A 44 -7.08 -6.59 0.92
CA THR A 44 -6.29 -5.50 0.33
C THR A 44 -5.50 -4.74 1.38
N ALA A 45 -6.11 -4.41 2.53
CA ALA A 45 -5.46 -3.64 3.58
C ALA A 45 -4.35 -4.43 4.29
N LEU A 46 -4.62 -5.68 4.67
CA LEU A 46 -3.73 -6.47 5.52
C LEU A 46 -2.75 -7.33 4.71
N GLY A 47 -3.06 -7.62 3.45
CA GLY A 47 -2.31 -8.56 2.63
C GLY A 47 -0.86 -8.15 2.37
N GLY A 48 -0.62 -6.87 2.04
CA GLY A 48 0.74 -6.35 1.82
C GLY A 48 1.63 -6.47 3.06
N GLY A 49 1.13 -6.04 4.22
CA GLY A 49 1.83 -6.18 5.50
C GLY A 49 2.03 -7.64 5.92
N THR A 50 1.06 -8.51 5.64
CA THR A 50 1.18 -9.96 5.90
C THR A 50 2.30 -10.58 5.06
N ILE A 51 2.33 -10.29 3.75
CA ILE A 51 3.41 -10.76 2.85
C ILE A 51 4.78 -10.28 3.38
N ARG A 52 4.89 -8.99 3.70
CA ARG A 52 6.11 -8.40 4.27
C ARG A 52 6.58 -9.14 5.51
N ASP A 53 5.69 -9.31 6.48
CA ASP A 53 6.03 -9.88 7.78
C ASP A 53 6.50 -11.34 7.63
N LEU A 54 5.81 -12.12 6.79
CA LEU A 54 6.22 -13.50 6.48
C LEU A 54 7.60 -13.56 5.80
N LEU A 55 7.89 -12.65 4.87
CA LEU A 55 9.19 -12.61 4.17
C LEU A 55 10.36 -12.32 5.12
N VAL A 56 10.13 -11.55 6.18
CA VAL A 56 11.15 -11.24 7.19
C VAL A 56 11.08 -12.17 8.41
N GLY A 57 10.31 -13.26 8.33
CA GLY A 57 10.22 -14.27 9.39
C GLY A 57 9.50 -13.79 10.66
N ARG A 58 8.61 -12.81 10.55
CA ARG A 58 7.78 -12.29 11.65
C ARG A 58 6.35 -12.86 11.55
N VAL A 59 5.70 -13.03 12.70
CA VAL A 59 4.26 -13.26 12.75
C VAL A 59 3.56 -11.97 12.31
N PRO A 60 2.64 -12.00 11.32
CA PRO A 60 1.94 -10.81 10.84
C PRO A 60 1.31 -9.99 11.97
N THR A 61 1.53 -8.67 11.97
CA THR A 61 0.98 -7.79 13.00
C THR A 61 -0.55 -7.81 13.02
N SER A 62 -1.16 -8.03 11.85
CA SER A 62 -2.61 -8.17 11.67
C SER A 62 -3.22 -9.33 12.48
N LEU A 63 -2.41 -10.34 12.86
CA LEU A 63 -2.83 -11.47 13.69
C LEU A 63 -2.55 -11.24 15.18
N GLN A 64 -1.76 -10.23 15.52
CA GLN A 64 -1.37 -9.92 16.90
C GLN A 64 -2.09 -8.69 17.46
N SER A 65 -2.54 -7.79 16.59
CA SER A 65 -3.10 -6.49 16.96
C SER A 65 -4.52 -6.31 16.44
N ASN A 66 -5.49 -6.25 17.36
CA ASN A 66 -6.87 -5.89 17.04
C ASN A 66 -6.97 -4.48 16.43
N THR A 67 -6.01 -3.60 16.72
CA THR A 67 -5.99 -2.22 16.25
C THR A 67 -5.91 -2.15 14.72
N GLU A 68 -5.06 -2.96 14.08
CA GLU A 68 -4.94 -2.95 12.61
C GLU A 68 -6.24 -3.38 11.93
N VAL A 69 -6.90 -4.39 12.49
CA VAL A 69 -8.20 -4.88 12.02
C VAL A 69 -9.27 -3.80 12.19
N LEU A 70 -9.30 -3.09 13.32
CA LEU A 70 -10.25 -2.00 13.54
C LEU A 70 -10.02 -0.81 12.59
N ILE A 71 -8.77 -0.46 12.31
CA ILE A 71 -8.42 0.59 11.35
C ILE A 71 -8.87 0.20 9.94
N ALA A 72 -8.60 -1.05 9.51
CA ALA A 72 -9.07 -1.54 8.22
C ALA A 72 -10.61 -1.56 8.14
N ALA A 73 -11.29 -1.99 9.21
CA ALA A 73 -12.75 -1.98 9.30
C ALA A 73 -13.33 -0.55 9.16
N ALA A 74 -12.68 0.45 9.76
CA ALA A 74 -13.06 1.85 9.60
C ALA A 74 -12.93 2.31 8.14
N GLY A 75 -11.83 1.93 7.45
CA GLY A 75 -11.64 2.21 6.03
C GLY A 75 -12.70 1.56 5.13
N ILE A 76 -13.04 0.29 5.39
CA ILE A 76 -14.13 -0.42 4.69
C ILE A 76 -15.46 0.31 4.89
N THR A 77 -15.78 0.67 6.13
CA THR A 77 -17.04 1.35 6.46
C THR A 77 -17.16 2.69 5.71
N LEU A 78 -16.07 3.48 5.69
CA LEU A 78 -16.02 4.73 4.95
C LEU A 78 -16.24 4.50 3.45
N ALA A 79 -15.58 3.50 2.87
CA ALA A 79 -15.71 3.16 1.46
C ALA A 79 -17.12 2.70 1.07
N VAL A 80 -17.77 1.87 1.88
CA VAL A 80 -19.16 1.45 1.64
C VAL A 80 -20.10 2.66 1.64
N VAL A 81 -19.94 3.59 2.59
CA VAL A 81 -20.72 4.82 2.61
C VAL A 81 -20.46 5.67 1.37
N LEU A 82 -19.20 5.78 0.92
CA LEU A 82 -18.85 6.52 -0.29
C LEU A 82 -19.38 5.85 -1.56
N ALA A 83 -19.34 4.52 -1.65
CA ALA A 83 -19.84 3.75 -2.79
C ALA A 83 -21.33 4.03 -3.05
N THR A 84 -22.13 4.22 -1.99
CA THR A 84 -23.56 4.59 -2.16
C THR A 84 -23.78 5.99 -2.75
N ARG A 85 -22.77 6.86 -2.73
CA ARG A 85 -22.86 8.26 -3.18
C ARG A 85 -22.21 8.51 -4.53
N VAL A 86 -21.26 7.68 -4.94
CA VAL A 86 -20.55 7.81 -6.22
C VAL A 86 -21.34 7.06 -7.30
N ARG A 87 -21.57 7.70 -8.45
CA ARG A 87 -22.24 7.09 -9.62
C ARG A 87 -21.23 6.98 -10.76
N GLY A 88 -21.23 5.85 -11.48
CA GLY A 88 -20.36 5.60 -12.64
C GLY A 88 -19.28 4.55 -12.36
N ASP A 89 -18.36 4.39 -13.32
CA ASP A 89 -17.22 3.46 -13.21
C ASP A 89 -16.29 3.92 -12.07
N LEU A 90 -16.21 3.13 -11.01
CA LEU A 90 -15.45 3.49 -9.81
C LEU A 90 -13.95 3.32 -10.02
N MET A 91 -13.52 2.51 -11.00
CA MET A 91 -12.12 2.10 -11.14
C MET A 91 -11.23 3.22 -11.69
N GLU A 92 -11.78 4.09 -12.53
CA GLU A 92 -11.08 5.29 -13.03
C GLU A 92 -11.37 6.54 -12.18
N SER A 93 -12.22 6.40 -11.15
CA SER A 93 -12.58 7.52 -10.29
C SER A 93 -11.41 7.94 -9.41
N PRO A 94 -11.24 9.25 -9.17
CA PRO A 94 -10.35 9.76 -8.12
C PRO A 94 -10.61 9.13 -6.75
N ALA A 95 -11.83 8.63 -6.50
CA ALA A 95 -12.19 7.94 -5.27
C ALA A 95 -11.42 6.62 -5.04
N VAL A 96 -10.90 5.99 -6.10
CA VAL A 96 -10.05 4.79 -6.00
C VAL A 96 -8.58 5.13 -6.21
N LEU A 97 -8.27 5.96 -7.21
CA LEU A 97 -6.88 6.26 -7.59
C LEU A 97 -6.09 7.04 -6.54
N LEU A 98 -6.72 7.99 -5.83
CA LEU A 98 -6.03 8.75 -4.78
C LEU A 98 -5.73 7.88 -3.55
N PRO A 99 -6.71 7.17 -2.97
CA PRO A 99 -6.44 6.24 -1.88
C PRO A 99 -5.42 5.17 -2.27
N ASP A 100 -5.47 4.63 -3.48
CA ASP A 100 -4.46 3.68 -3.97
C ASP A 100 -3.04 4.29 -3.96
N ALA A 101 -2.87 5.50 -4.50
CA ALA A 101 -1.58 6.18 -4.49
C ALA A 101 -1.06 6.46 -3.07
N ILE A 102 -1.96 6.86 -2.16
CA ILE A 102 -1.64 7.10 -0.74
C ILE A 102 -1.26 5.78 -0.04
N GLY A 103 -2.02 4.72 -0.26
CA GLY A 103 -1.79 3.39 0.29
C GLY A 103 -0.45 2.82 -0.19
N LEU A 104 -0.18 2.91 -1.49
CA LEU A 104 1.08 2.48 -2.11
C LEU A 104 2.27 3.21 -1.47
N ALA A 105 2.17 4.53 -1.31
CA ALA A 105 3.22 5.33 -0.69
C ALA A 105 3.48 4.96 0.78
N ALA A 106 2.41 4.84 1.56
CA ALA A 106 2.48 4.47 2.96
C ALA A 106 3.08 3.08 3.16
N PHE A 107 2.61 2.08 2.42
CA PHE A 107 3.07 0.69 2.55
C PHE A 107 4.45 0.44 1.93
N ALA A 108 4.82 1.14 0.86
CA ALA A 108 6.20 1.09 0.38
C ALA A 108 7.18 1.64 1.44
N ALA A 109 6.81 2.74 2.10
CA ALA A 109 7.62 3.33 3.16
C ALA A 109 7.76 2.42 4.38
N THR A 110 6.65 1.86 4.90
CA THR A 110 6.71 0.93 6.04
C THR A 110 7.41 -0.39 5.68
N GLY A 111 7.22 -0.89 4.46
CA GLY A 111 7.94 -2.06 3.94
C GLY A 111 9.44 -1.86 3.86
N ALA A 112 9.89 -0.66 3.45
CA ALA A 112 11.30 -0.30 3.45
C ALA A 112 11.85 -0.20 4.88
N ALA A 113 11.11 0.44 5.78
CA ALA A 113 11.49 0.59 7.18
C ALA A 113 11.70 -0.77 7.87
N VAL A 114 10.75 -1.70 7.71
CA VAL A 114 10.89 -3.07 8.23
C VAL A 114 12.08 -3.79 7.62
N GLY A 115 12.32 -3.61 6.31
CA GLY A 115 13.49 -4.20 5.64
C GLY A 115 14.82 -3.73 6.26
N VAL A 116 14.93 -2.43 6.57
CA VAL A 116 16.11 -1.88 7.26
C VAL A 116 16.22 -2.43 8.68
N GLU A 117 15.14 -2.41 9.47
CA GLU A 117 15.14 -2.88 10.86
C GLU A 117 15.49 -4.36 11.01
N THR A 118 15.14 -5.16 10.00
CA THR A 118 15.42 -6.61 9.97
C THR A 118 16.80 -6.92 9.40
N GLY A 119 17.58 -5.90 9.03
CA GLY A 119 18.95 -6.06 8.54
C GLY A 119 19.03 -6.63 7.12
N LEU A 120 18.01 -6.43 6.29
CA LEU A 120 18.06 -6.87 4.89
C LEU A 120 19.12 -6.09 4.11
N SER A 121 19.61 -6.72 3.03
CA SER A 121 20.46 -6.03 2.06
C SER A 121 19.71 -4.87 1.38
N PRO A 122 20.41 -3.89 0.75
CA PRO A 122 19.75 -2.82 0.02
C PRO A 122 18.75 -3.32 -1.03
N PHE A 123 19.07 -4.42 -1.72
CA PHE A 123 18.14 -5.07 -2.63
C PHE A 123 16.92 -5.64 -1.90
N GLY A 124 17.12 -6.30 -0.76
CA GLY A 124 16.03 -6.79 0.09
C GLY A 124 15.09 -5.68 0.53
N VAL A 125 15.60 -4.51 0.92
CA VAL A 125 14.79 -3.33 1.27
C VAL A 125 13.91 -2.86 0.11
N VAL A 126 14.45 -2.82 -1.10
CA VAL A 126 13.68 -2.48 -2.31
C VAL A 126 12.57 -3.49 -2.56
N VAL A 127 12.87 -4.78 -2.44
CA VAL A 127 11.90 -5.86 -2.64
C VAL A 127 10.79 -5.81 -1.58
N THR A 128 11.13 -5.67 -0.29
CA THR A 128 10.11 -5.58 0.75
C THR A 128 9.26 -4.34 0.62
N ALA A 129 9.85 -3.18 0.30
CA ALA A 129 9.09 -1.96 0.01
C ALA A 129 8.09 -2.18 -1.12
N THR A 130 8.55 -2.73 -2.24
CA THR A 130 7.71 -2.94 -3.44
C THR A 130 6.59 -3.92 -3.14
N LEU A 131 6.89 -5.08 -2.57
CA LEU A 131 5.89 -6.13 -2.29
C LEU A 131 4.87 -5.70 -1.22
N THR A 132 5.31 -4.94 -0.20
CA THR A 132 4.37 -4.39 0.79
C THR A 132 3.42 -3.40 0.13
N GLY A 133 3.96 -2.50 -0.71
CA GLY A 133 3.20 -1.47 -1.40
C GLY A 133 2.18 -2.01 -2.40
N VAL A 134 2.57 -2.95 -3.26
CA VAL A 134 1.71 -3.45 -4.36
C VAL A 134 0.93 -4.71 -3.98
N GLY A 135 1.33 -5.42 -2.92
CA GLY A 135 0.83 -6.76 -2.61
C GLY A 135 -0.66 -6.78 -2.30
N GLY A 136 -1.14 -5.83 -1.50
CA GLY A 136 -2.57 -5.71 -1.16
C GLY A 136 -3.46 -5.50 -2.39
N GLY A 137 -3.13 -4.50 -3.21
CA GLY A 137 -3.84 -4.24 -4.47
C GLY A 137 -3.81 -5.45 -5.42
N SER A 138 -2.64 -6.09 -5.55
CA SER A 138 -2.47 -7.27 -6.40
C SER A 138 -3.33 -8.46 -5.94
N LEU A 139 -3.41 -8.72 -4.63
CA LEU A 139 -4.27 -9.78 -4.09
C LEU A 139 -5.74 -9.53 -4.43
N SER A 140 -6.21 -8.29 -4.30
CA SER A 140 -7.58 -7.95 -4.64
C SER A 140 -7.89 -8.11 -6.12
N ASP A 141 -6.96 -7.73 -6.99
CA ASP A 141 -7.12 -7.90 -8.44
C ASP A 141 -7.20 -9.38 -8.82
N LEU A 142 -6.33 -10.21 -8.24
CA LEU A 142 -6.34 -11.66 -8.47
C LEU A 142 -7.65 -12.31 -8.01
N LEU A 143 -8.19 -11.92 -6.86
CA LEU A 143 -9.48 -12.44 -6.35
C LEU A 143 -10.67 -12.02 -7.22
N LEU A 144 -10.58 -10.86 -7.88
CA LEU A 144 -11.55 -10.40 -8.85
C LEU A 144 -11.30 -10.96 -10.27
N ALA A 145 -10.34 -11.89 -10.42
CA ALA A 145 -9.92 -12.43 -11.71
C ALA A 145 -9.50 -11.36 -12.74
N ARG A 146 -8.93 -10.25 -12.26
CA ARG A 146 -8.37 -9.16 -13.06
C ARG A 146 -6.84 -9.29 -13.10
N VAL A 147 -6.21 -8.86 -14.19
CA VAL A 147 -4.74 -8.75 -14.24
C VAL A 147 -4.32 -7.65 -13.26
N PRO A 148 -3.42 -7.92 -12.30
CA PRO A 148 -2.99 -6.92 -11.31
C PRO A 148 -2.50 -5.62 -11.93
N ALA A 149 -2.86 -4.48 -11.31
CA ALA A 149 -2.42 -3.16 -11.76
C ALA A 149 -0.89 -3.07 -11.89
N VAL A 150 -0.15 -3.74 -11.00
CA VAL A 150 1.32 -3.81 -11.06
C VAL A 150 1.88 -4.39 -12.37
N LEU A 151 1.12 -5.23 -13.07
CA LEU A 151 1.51 -5.87 -14.33
C LEU A 151 0.93 -5.18 -15.57
N ARG A 152 -0.19 -4.47 -15.40
CA ARG A 152 -0.96 -3.88 -16.50
C ARG A 152 -0.76 -2.38 -16.63
N GLU A 153 -0.68 -1.68 -15.50
CA GLU A 153 -0.53 -0.23 -15.47
C GLU A 153 0.94 0.16 -15.53
N ASP A 154 1.24 0.97 -16.52
CA ASP A 154 2.56 1.53 -16.65
C ASP A 154 2.89 2.41 -15.43
N PHE A 155 4.12 2.28 -14.92
CA PHE A 155 4.64 3.09 -13.81
C PHE A 155 3.85 2.94 -12.48
N TYR A 156 3.10 1.85 -12.27
CA TYR A 156 2.44 1.58 -10.98
C TYR A 156 3.42 1.16 -9.90
N ALA A 157 4.25 0.14 -10.17
CA ALA A 157 5.20 -0.41 -9.21
C ALA A 157 6.45 0.48 -9.03
N THR A 158 6.81 1.20 -10.09
CA THR A 158 8.06 1.96 -10.19
C THR A 158 8.26 2.96 -9.04
N PRO A 159 7.25 3.75 -8.62
CA PRO A 159 7.34 4.59 -7.44
C PRO A 159 7.79 3.84 -6.18
N ALA A 160 7.24 2.65 -5.90
CA ALA A 160 7.59 1.85 -4.73
C ALA A 160 9.04 1.33 -4.79
N VAL A 161 9.49 0.92 -5.97
CA VAL A 161 10.89 0.53 -6.21
C VAL A 161 11.83 1.70 -5.93
N VAL A 162 11.52 2.89 -6.46
CA VAL A 162 12.33 4.10 -6.25
C VAL A 162 12.33 4.51 -4.78
N GLY A 163 11.16 4.49 -4.11
CA GLY A 163 11.06 4.78 -2.68
C GLY A 163 11.91 3.84 -1.83
N GLY A 164 11.87 2.53 -2.11
CA GLY A 164 12.72 1.55 -1.45
C GLY A 164 14.21 1.76 -1.74
N ALA A 165 14.58 2.22 -2.94
CA ALA A 165 15.98 2.46 -3.32
C ALA A 165 16.58 3.71 -2.65
N VAL A 166 15.75 4.70 -2.31
CA VAL A 166 16.17 5.93 -1.59
C VAL A 166 16.52 5.64 -0.13
N VAL A 167 15.96 4.58 0.46
CA VAL A 167 16.05 4.29 1.90
C VAL A 167 17.45 3.87 2.35
N PRO A 168 18.12 2.85 1.75
CA PRO A 168 19.46 2.45 2.16
C PRO A 168 20.51 3.58 2.19
N PRO A 169 20.65 4.43 1.16
CA PRO A 169 21.63 5.53 1.21
C PRO A 169 21.25 6.59 2.26
N ALA A 170 19.96 6.90 2.46
CA ALA A 170 19.53 7.83 3.50
C ALA A 170 19.91 7.33 4.91
N VAL A 171 19.73 6.03 5.17
CA VAL A 171 20.17 5.42 6.43
C VAL A 171 21.70 5.45 6.56
N ALA A 172 22.44 5.18 5.49
CA ALA A 172 23.91 5.25 5.50
C ALA A 172 24.46 6.66 5.77
N LEU A 173 23.69 7.70 5.41
CA LEU A 173 23.99 9.10 5.74
C LEU A 173 23.62 9.49 7.19
N GLY A 174 23.12 8.53 7.98
CA GLY A 174 22.77 8.74 9.38
C GLY A 174 21.40 9.39 9.61
N LEU A 175 20.51 9.40 8.60
CA LEU A 175 19.15 9.90 8.82
C LEU A 175 18.39 8.96 9.77
N PRO A 176 17.63 9.50 10.74
CA PRO A 176 16.76 8.69 11.58
C PRO A 176 15.72 7.92 10.76
N LEU A 177 15.40 6.70 11.19
CA LEU A 177 14.50 5.82 10.43
C LEU A 177 13.12 6.44 10.18
N GLY A 178 12.58 7.20 11.14
CA GLY A 178 11.32 7.94 10.98
C GLY A 178 11.39 8.97 9.85
N ALA A 179 12.49 9.73 9.74
CA ALA A 179 12.70 10.69 8.67
C ALA A 179 12.86 9.99 7.30
N THR A 180 13.61 8.90 7.25
CA THR A 180 13.76 8.10 6.02
C THR A 180 12.44 7.47 5.58
N THR A 181 11.58 7.05 6.52
CA THR A 181 10.22 6.54 6.22
C THR A 181 9.35 7.62 5.58
N LEU A 182 9.34 8.83 6.14
CA LEU A 182 8.58 9.96 5.58
C LEU A 182 9.13 10.39 4.22
N LEU A 183 10.46 10.38 4.04
CA LEU A 183 11.10 10.65 2.76
C LEU A 183 10.65 9.64 1.70
N ALA A 184 10.69 8.34 2.01
CA ALA A 184 10.24 7.28 1.11
C ALA A 184 8.76 7.47 0.72
N ALA A 185 7.88 7.70 1.70
CA ALA A 185 6.47 7.96 1.44
C ALA A 185 6.26 9.17 0.52
N GLY A 186 6.97 10.28 0.79
CA GLY A 186 6.91 11.48 -0.03
C GLY A 186 7.35 11.25 -1.48
N VAL A 187 8.47 10.53 -1.67
CA VAL A 187 8.98 10.18 -3.00
C VAL A 187 7.98 9.31 -3.77
N VAL A 188 7.47 8.24 -3.14
CA VAL A 188 6.51 7.32 -3.78
C VAL A 188 5.23 8.06 -4.15
N LEU A 189 4.68 8.86 -3.23
CA LEU A 189 3.45 9.61 -3.46
C LEU A 189 3.61 10.65 -4.57
N ALA A 190 4.70 11.43 -4.55
CA ALA A 190 4.96 12.44 -5.56
C ALA A 190 5.09 11.81 -6.95
N LEU A 191 5.82 10.70 -7.07
CA LEU A 191 5.97 9.97 -8.33
C LEU A 191 4.64 9.38 -8.81
N ARG A 192 3.85 8.76 -7.92
CA ARG A 192 2.57 8.16 -8.30
C ARG A 192 1.54 9.22 -8.70
N LEU A 193 1.43 10.32 -7.97
CA LEU A 193 0.55 11.44 -8.34
C LEU A 193 1.01 12.12 -9.64
N GLY A 194 2.33 12.25 -9.84
CA GLY A 194 2.90 12.71 -11.11
C GLY A 194 2.51 11.80 -12.27
N ALA A 195 2.66 10.49 -12.11
CA ALA A 195 2.26 9.51 -13.12
C ALA A 195 0.76 9.59 -13.45
N LEU A 196 -0.10 9.71 -12.44
CA LEU A 196 -1.55 9.87 -12.63
C LEU A 196 -1.93 11.19 -13.33
N ARG A 197 -1.23 12.29 -13.01
CA ARG A 197 -1.50 13.60 -13.60
C ARG A 197 -1.00 13.74 -15.03
N TYR A 198 0.17 13.19 -15.32
CA TYR A 198 0.88 13.37 -16.60
C TYR A 198 0.79 12.14 -17.51
N GLY A 199 0.15 11.06 -17.07
CA GLY A 199 -0.03 9.84 -17.86
C GLY A 199 1.28 9.14 -18.21
N TRP A 200 2.22 9.06 -17.27
CA TRP A 200 3.53 8.42 -17.51
C TRP A 200 3.37 6.95 -17.86
N ARG A 201 4.13 6.51 -18.88
CA ARG A 201 4.12 5.12 -19.36
C ARG A 201 5.52 4.54 -19.48
N LEU A 202 5.65 3.23 -19.29
CA LEU A 202 6.86 2.47 -19.57
C LEU A 202 6.78 1.92 -21.00
N PRO A 203 7.92 1.69 -21.67
CA PRO A 203 7.91 1.09 -23.00
C PRO A 203 7.36 -0.34 -22.95
N THR A 204 6.44 -0.65 -23.87
CA THR A 204 5.91 -2.00 -24.09
C THR A 204 6.80 -2.76 -25.08
N VAL A 205 6.91 -4.08 -24.89
CA VAL A 205 7.68 -4.99 -25.75
C VAL A 205 6.74 -5.88 -26.53
#